data_AF-A0A1I3TY40-F1
#
_entry.id   AF-A0A1I3TY40-F1
#
_cell.length_a   1.000
_cell.length_b   1.000
_cell.length_c   1.000
_cell.angle_alpha   90.00
_cell.angle_beta   90.00
_cell.angle_gamma   90.00
#
_symmetry.space_group_name_H-M   'P 1'
#
loop_
_entity.id
_entity.type
_entity.pdbx_description
1 polymer ?
#
loop_
_entity_poly.entity_id
_entity_poly.type
_entity_poly.pdbx_seq_one_letter_code
_entity_poly.pdbx_strand_id
1 'polypeptide(L)'
;MITELRGWLMLGLGVIGGVVALLTYSRGQSQRRLENSFRMIQLFRDSIPTQDFEQWIKLFHAASEPAGAKPGHFVSEDGRQIPFSALYTEGPPDDGAIDRIAQVLDLVSEQALKRTLDLRIFYHEYGQLMDTIHSCLSADVGSDGRTLLEDLYPNFRLLYEKNKIATDWNCRRYVYYG
;
A
#
# COMPACT_ATOMS: atom_id res chain seq x y z
N MET A 1 2.18 44.34 43.43
CA MET A 1 1.30 44.84 42.35
C MET A 1 1.97 44.92 40.98
N ILE A 2 2.90 45.85 40.68
CA ILE A 2 3.50 45.97 39.32
C ILE A 2 4.33 44.72 38.94
N THR A 3 5.07 44.16 39.89
CA THR A 3 5.89 42.94 39.71
C THR A 3 5.04 41.69 39.48
N GLU A 4 3.95 41.53 40.20
CA GLU A 4 2.99 40.42 40.03
C GLU A 4 2.28 40.52 38.68
N LEU A 5 1.82 41.72 38.29
CA LEU A 5 1.21 41.95 36.99
C LEU A 5 2.16 41.57 35.84
N ARG A 6 3.45 41.93 35.96
CA ARG A 6 4.49 41.52 35.00
C ARG A 6 4.67 40.00 34.96
N GLY A 7 4.66 39.33 36.12
CA GLY A 7 4.75 37.87 36.21
C GLY A 7 3.60 37.16 35.51
N TRP A 8 2.37 37.61 35.75
CA TRP A 8 1.17 37.08 35.07
C TRP A 8 1.21 37.33 33.55
N LEU A 9 1.72 38.48 33.12
CA LEU A 9 1.84 38.81 31.69
C LEU A 9 2.90 37.93 31.00
N MET A 10 4.04 37.68 31.66
CA MET A 10 5.06 36.75 31.17
C MET A 10 4.54 35.30 31.09
N LEU A 11 3.75 34.87 32.09
CA LEU A 11 3.12 33.55 32.07
C LEU A 11 2.13 33.45 30.89
N GLY A 12 1.30 34.48 30.68
CA GLY A 12 0.37 34.54 29.54
C GLY A 12 1.09 34.43 28.20
N LEU A 13 2.17 35.17 28.00
CA LEU A 13 2.99 35.09 26.79
C LEU A 13 3.64 33.71 26.61
N GLY A 14 4.12 33.09 27.70
CA GLY A 14 4.68 31.74 27.69
C GLY A 14 3.66 30.68 27.25
N VAL A 15 2.42 30.77 27.76
CA VAL A 15 1.33 29.86 27.36
C VAL A 15 0.99 30.04 25.89
N ILE A 16 0.86 31.28 25.42
CA ILE A 16 0.58 31.57 23.99
C ILE A 16 1.70 31.01 23.11
N GLY A 17 2.97 31.26 23.46
CA GLY A 17 4.12 30.73 22.74
C GLY A 17 4.14 29.21 22.69
N GLY A 18 3.84 28.55 23.81
CA GLY A 18 3.74 27.09 23.89
C GLY A 18 2.63 26.53 22.98
N VAL A 19 1.45 27.14 22.98
CA VAL A 19 0.34 26.74 22.10
C VAL A 19 0.72 26.91 20.62
N VAL A 20 1.32 28.04 20.25
CA VAL A 20 1.78 28.29 18.87
C VAL A 20 2.83 27.27 18.45
N ALA A 21 3.79 26.95 19.32
CA ALA A 21 4.82 25.94 19.04
C ALA A 21 4.20 24.55 18.79
N LEU A 22 3.24 24.13 19.61
CA LEU A 22 2.53 22.85 19.44
C LEU A 22 1.74 22.80 18.13
N LEU A 23 1.01 23.88 17.81
CA LEU A 23 0.26 23.98 16.54
C LEU A 23 1.20 23.94 15.34
N THR A 24 2.34 24.63 15.41
CA THR A 24 3.34 24.68 14.33
C THR A 24 3.97 23.30 14.14
N TYR A 25 4.32 22.62 15.22
CA TYR A 25 4.84 21.25 15.18
C TYR A 25 3.84 20.29 14.55
N SER A 26 2.57 20.32 14.98
CA SER A 26 1.52 19.46 14.42
C SER A 26 1.30 19.71 12.93
N ARG A 27 1.24 20.98 12.51
CA ARG A 27 1.09 21.35 11.09
C ARG A 27 2.28 20.90 10.26
N GLY A 28 3.50 21.09 10.78
CA GLY A 28 4.74 20.65 10.13
C GLY A 28 4.80 19.13 9.97
N GLN A 29 4.37 18.36 10.97
CA GLN A 29 4.28 16.90 10.85
C GLN A 29 3.27 16.47 9.78
N SER A 30 2.08 17.07 9.75
CA SER A 30 1.09 16.79 8.70
C SER A 30 1.63 17.11 7.30
N GLN A 31 2.33 18.25 7.13
CA GLN A 31 2.93 18.63 5.86
C GLN A 31 4.00 17.63 5.41
N ARG A 32 4.88 17.20 6.32
CA ARG A 32 5.90 16.18 6.02
C ARG A 32 5.29 14.85 5.61
N ARG A 33 4.21 14.43 6.27
CA ARG A 33 3.49 13.20 5.91
C ARG A 33 2.90 13.29 4.49
N LEU A 34 2.31 14.43 4.13
CA LEU A 34 1.80 14.66 2.77
C LEU A 34 2.93 14.61 1.73
N GLU A 35 4.04 15.32 1.98
CA GLU A 35 5.19 15.34 1.10
C GLU A 35 5.80 13.93 0.91
N ASN A 36 5.95 13.18 2.00
CA ASN A 36 6.41 11.79 1.96
C ASN A 36 5.47 10.89 1.15
N SER A 37 4.15 11.14 1.21
CA SER A 37 3.17 10.36 0.44
C SER A 37 3.35 10.57 -1.06
N PHE A 38 3.54 11.82 -1.51
CA PHE A 38 3.79 12.11 -2.91
C PHE A 38 5.14 11.58 -3.39
N ARG A 39 6.19 11.71 -2.57
CA ARG A 39 7.50 11.11 -2.88
C ARG A 39 7.42 9.59 -2.98
N MET A 40 6.62 8.95 -2.14
CA MET A 40 6.41 7.50 -2.19
C MET A 40 5.64 7.07 -3.45
N ILE A 41 4.62 7.84 -3.85
CA ILE A 41 3.93 7.63 -5.13
C ILE A 41 4.89 7.75 -6.31
N GLN A 42 5.77 8.76 -6.30
CA GLN A 42 6.80 8.94 -7.33
C GLN A 42 7.77 7.76 -7.34
N LEU A 43 8.31 7.38 -6.19
CA LEU A 43 9.20 6.23 -6.06
C LEU A 43 8.54 4.96 -6.59
N PHE A 44 7.29 4.71 -6.22
CA PHE A 44 6.53 3.55 -6.70
C PHE A 44 6.42 3.54 -8.23
N ARG A 45 6.05 4.69 -8.81
CA ARG A 45 5.94 4.85 -10.26
C ARG A 45 7.27 4.69 -10.98
N ASP A 46 8.35 5.18 -10.41
CA ASP A 46 9.69 5.10 -11.01
C ASP A 46 10.32 3.71 -10.84
N SER A 47 9.92 2.97 -9.80
CA SER A 47 10.45 1.63 -9.49
C SER A 47 9.76 0.51 -10.26
N ILE A 48 8.53 0.74 -10.74
CA ILE A 48 7.75 -0.27 -11.47
C ILE A 48 7.77 0.08 -12.97
N PRO A 49 8.47 -0.72 -13.79
CA PRO A 49 8.43 -0.58 -15.24
C PRO A 49 7.00 -0.64 -15.76
N THR A 50 6.70 0.09 -16.85
CA THR A 50 5.40 0.02 -17.51
C THR A 50 5.00 -1.41 -17.89
N GLN A 51 6.00 -2.23 -18.28
CA GLN A 51 5.80 -3.64 -18.59
C GLN A 51 5.25 -4.44 -17.40
N ASP A 52 5.73 -4.19 -16.18
CA ASP A 52 5.26 -4.90 -14.99
C ASP A 52 3.79 -4.54 -14.69
N PHE A 53 3.42 -3.28 -14.92
CA PHE A 53 2.04 -2.84 -14.80
C PHE A 53 1.14 -3.49 -15.87
N GLU A 54 1.61 -3.62 -17.11
CA GLU A 54 0.89 -4.33 -18.17
C GLU A 54 0.71 -5.83 -17.84
N GLN A 55 1.73 -6.47 -17.28
CA GLN A 55 1.63 -7.87 -16.83
C GLN A 55 0.60 -8.02 -15.70
N TRP A 56 0.57 -7.07 -14.76
CA TRP A 56 -0.48 -7.04 -13.75
C TRP A 56 -1.88 -6.91 -14.36
N ILE A 57 -2.09 -6.04 -15.34
CA ILE A 57 -3.40 -5.90 -16.02
C ILE A 57 -3.80 -7.23 -16.68
N LYS A 58 -2.87 -7.88 -17.38
CA LYS A 58 -3.13 -9.20 -18.00
C LYS A 58 -3.50 -10.24 -16.96
N LEU A 59 -2.76 -10.30 -15.85
CA LEU A 59 -3.05 -11.21 -14.76
C LEU A 59 -4.42 -10.93 -14.12
N PHE A 60 -4.77 -9.66 -13.91
CA PHE A 60 -6.07 -9.26 -13.37
C PHE A 60 -7.22 -9.78 -14.24
N HIS A 61 -7.12 -9.62 -15.56
CA HIS A 61 -8.11 -10.19 -16.49
C HIS A 61 -8.12 -11.71 -16.48
N ALA A 62 -6.96 -12.34 -16.51
CA ALA A 62 -6.80 -13.80 -16.49
C ALA A 62 -7.31 -14.46 -15.20
N ALA A 63 -7.31 -13.73 -14.08
CA ALA A 63 -7.80 -14.16 -12.78
C ALA A 63 -9.29 -13.85 -12.55
N SER A 64 -9.94 -13.11 -13.47
CA SER A 64 -11.32 -12.69 -13.31
C SER A 64 -12.32 -13.83 -13.60
N GLU A 65 -13.50 -13.80 -12.95
CA GLU A 65 -14.59 -14.77 -13.17
C GLU A 65 -14.98 -14.94 -14.66
N PRO A 66 -15.06 -13.87 -15.49
CA PRO A 66 -15.27 -13.98 -16.94
C PRO A 66 -14.24 -14.84 -17.68
N ALA A 67 -13.01 -14.93 -17.18
CA ALA A 67 -11.99 -15.81 -17.75
C ALA A 67 -12.19 -17.29 -17.36
N GLY A 68 -13.12 -17.59 -16.45
CA GLY A 68 -13.35 -18.93 -15.93
C GLY A 68 -12.23 -19.41 -14.98
N ALA A 69 -11.53 -18.48 -14.34
CA ALA A 69 -10.45 -18.79 -13.39
C ALA A 69 -11.01 -19.45 -12.13
N LYS A 70 -10.38 -20.54 -11.68
CA LYS A 70 -10.68 -21.14 -10.37
C LYS A 70 -10.13 -20.25 -9.25
N PRO A 71 -10.72 -20.27 -8.04
CA PRO A 71 -10.14 -19.59 -6.88
C PRO A 71 -8.65 -19.97 -6.70
N GLY A 72 -7.79 -18.98 -6.47
CA GLY A 72 -6.34 -19.17 -6.34
C GLY A 72 -5.60 -19.46 -7.65
N HIS A 73 -6.26 -19.35 -8.80
CA HIS A 73 -5.68 -19.59 -10.11
C HIS A 73 -5.93 -18.43 -11.08
N PHE A 74 -5.15 -18.39 -12.15
CA PHE A 74 -5.39 -17.56 -13.33
C PHE A 74 -5.34 -18.41 -14.59
N VAL A 75 -5.97 -17.93 -15.66
CA VAL A 75 -6.02 -18.64 -16.94
C VAL A 75 -4.88 -18.19 -17.85
N SER A 76 -4.03 -19.14 -18.24
CA SER A 76 -2.97 -18.95 -19.23
C SER A 76 -3.54 -18.65 -20.62
N GLU A 77 -2.72 -18.11 -21.53
CA GLU A 77 -3.08 -17.90 -22.94
C GLU A 77 -3.56 -19.19 -23.63
N ASP A 78 -3.03 -20.35 -23.22
CA ASP A 78 -3.44 -21.67 -23.71
C ASP A 78 -4.73 -22.22 -23.06
N GLY A 79 -5.43 -21.42 -22.24
CA GLY A 79 -6.64 -21.82 -21.51
C GLY A 79 -6.39 -22.71 -20.28
N ARG A 80 -5.13 -22.89 -19.88
CA ARG A 80 -4.76 -23.71 -18.71
C ARG A 80 -4.94 -22.93 -17.41
N GLN A 81 -5.39 -23.60 -16.37
CA GLN A 81 -5.47 -23.03 -15.01
C GLN A 81 -4.09 -23.12 -14.35
N ILE A 82 -3.49 -21.98 -14.04
CA ILE A 82 -2.18 -21.88 -13.38
C ILE A 82 -2.40 -21.33 -11.96
N PRO A 83 -1.85 -21.97 -10.91
CA PRO A 83 -1.96 -21.45 -9.55
C PRO A 83 -1.10 -20.20 -9.36
N PHE A 84 -1.51 -19.30 -8.46
CA PHE A 84 -0.72 -18.08 -8.17
C PHE A 84 0.69 -18.37 -7.64
N SER A 85 0.94 -19.54 -7.03
CA SER A 85 2.29 -19.98 -6.63
C SER A 85 3.30 -19.95 -7.77
N ALA A 86 2.85 -20.19 -9.01
CA ALA A 86 3.72 -20.23 -10.17
C ALA A 86 4.36 -18.86 -10.48
N LEU A 87 3.83 -17.76 -9.95
CA LEU A 87 4.41 -16.42 -10.11
C LEU A 87 5.68 -16.22 -9.27
N TYR A 88 6.02 -17.17 -8.39
CA TYR A 88 7.15 -17.06 -7.45
C TYR A 88 8.16 -18.20 -7.62
N THR A 89 8.11 -18.91 -8.76
CA THR A 89 9.09 -19.95 -9.11
C THR A 89 10.27 -19.37 -9.91
N GLU A 90 11.37 -20.11 -10.01
CA GLU A 90 12.47 -19.76 -10.92
C GLU A 90 11.99 -19.84 -12.38
N GLY A 91 11.66 -18.69 -12.98
CA GLY A 91 11.08 -18.57 -14.32
C GLY A 91 9.55 -18.39 -14.30
N PRO A 92 9.04 -17.35 -13.63
CA PRO A 92 7.61 -17.14 -13.51
C PRO A 92 7.00 -16.66 -14.85
N PRO A 93 5.72 -16.99 -15.13
CA PRO A 93 5.08 -16.70 -16.42
C PRO A 93 4.90 -15.21 -16.72
N ASP A 94 5.02 -14.35 -15.70
CA ASP A 94 4.94 -12.90 -15.78
C ASP A 94 6.32 -12.21 -15.78
N ASP A 95 7.42 -12.98 -15.87
CA ASP A 95 8.79 -12.48 -15.76
C ASP A 95 9.09 -11.78 -14.42
N GLY A 96 8.37 -12.15 -13.36
CA GLY A 96 8.58 -11.70 -11.99
C GLY A 96 8.02 -10.31 -11.71
N ALA A 97 7.13 -9.81 -12.57
CA ALA A 97 6.50 -8.51 -12.45
C ALA A 97 5.71 -8.37 -11.14
N ILE A 98 4.90 -9.37 -10.80
CA ILE A 98 4.07 -9.36 -9.59
C ILE A 98 4.93 -9.38 -8.33
N ASP A 99 6.01 -10.17 -8.34
CA ASP A 99 6.98 -10.21 -7.25
C ASP A 99 7.64 -8.84 -7.02
N ARG A 100 8.14 -8.19 -8.09
CA ARG A 100 8.70 -6.83 -7.99
C ARG A 100 7.68 -5.82 -7.49
N ILE A 101 6.45 -5.85 -7.99
CA ILE A 101 5.38 -4.95 -7.51
C ILE A 101 5.12 -5.20 -6.02
N ALA A 102 5.01 -6.45 -5.59
CA ALA A 102 4.77 -6.82 -4.19
C ALA A 102 5.92 -6.35 -3.27
N GLN A 103 7.18 -6.47 -3.69
CA GLN A 103 8.33 -5.94 -2.94
C GLN A 103 8.24 -4.42 -2.72
N VAL A 104 7.90 -3.66 -3.76
CA VAL A 104 7.73 -2.21 -3.61
C VAL A 104 6.52 -1.88 -2.73
N LEU A 105 5.43 -2.64 -2.84
CA LEU A 105 4.26 -2.49 -1.96
C LEU A 105 4.59 -2.80 -0.50
N ASP A 106 5.43 -3.79 -0.21
CA ASP A 106 5.88 -4.09 1.15
C ASP A 106 6.71 -2.94 1.74
N LEU A 107 7.58 -2.32 0.94
CA LEU A 107 8.32 -1.12 1.32
C LEU A 107 7.39 0.06 1.64
N VAL A 108 6.39 0.32 0.79
CA VAL A 108 5.36 1.35 1.03
C VAL A 108 4.62 1.05 2.33
N SER A 109 4.29 -0.22 2.55
CA SER A 109 3.56 -0.69 3.72
C SER A 109 4.35 -0.47 5.01
N GLU A 110 5.65 -0.72 4.99
CA GLU A 110 6.54 -0.43 6.12
C GLU A 110 6.50 1.06 6.52
N GLN A 111 6.57 1.96 5.53
CA GLN A 111 6.51 3.41 5.76
C GLN A 111 5.13 3.85 6.27
N ALA A 112 4.06 3.27 5.73
CA ALA A 112 2.70 3.49 6.19
C ALA A 112 2.50 3.03 7.65
N LEU A 113 3.02 1.86 8.02
CA LEU A 113 2.96 1.32 9.37
C LEU A 113 3.71 2.20 10.39
N LYS A 114 4.80 2.84 9.97
CA LYS A 114 5.57 3.84 10.75
C LYS A 114 4.89 5.22 10.82
N ARG A 115 3.72 5.40 10.21
CA ARG A 115 2.95 6.67 10.14
C ARG A 115 3.71 7.82 9.48
N THR A 116 4.73 7.52 8.67
CA THR A 116 5.53 8.53 7.97
C THR A 116 4.87 9.03 6.69
N LEU A 117 3.86 8.32 6.20
CA LEU A 117 3.03 8.68 5.06
C LEU A 117 1.53 8.70 5.41
N ASP A 118 0.73 9.28 4.52
CA ASP A 118 -0.71 9.18 4.51
C ASP A 118 -1.15 8.09 3.53
N LEU A 119 -1.50 6.93 4.07
CA LEU A 119 -1.84 5.75 3.29
C LEU A 119 -3.05 6.01 2.40
N ARG A 120 -3.97 6.91 2.79
CA ARG A 120 -5.17 7.20 2.00
C ARG A 120 -4.84 7.79 0.65
N ILE A 121 -3.80 8.62 0.58
CA ILE A 121 -3.35 9.23 -0.69
C ILE A 121 -2.75 8.17 -1.60
N PHE A 122 -1.90 7.31 -1.03
CA PHE A 122 -1.29 6.22 -1.80
C PHE A 122 -2.36 5.22 -2.29
N TYR A 123 -3.26 4.80 -1.40
CA TYR A 123 -4.36 3.88 -1.70
C TYR A 123 -5.36 4.50 -2.69
N HIS A 124 -5.54 5.82 -2.69
CA HIS A 124 -6.37 6.47 -3.69
C HIS A 124 -5.82 6.23 -5.10
N GLU A 125 -4.52 6.34 -5.32
CA GLU A 125 -3.93 6.05 -6.63
C GLU A 125 -3.86 4.53 -6.86
N TYR A 126 -3.23 3.76 -5.97
CA TYR A 126 -2.86 2.37 -6.24
C TYR A 126 -3.72 1.30 -5.55
N GLY A 127 -4.85 1.66 -4.94
CA GLY A 127 -5.66 0.74 -4.13
C GLY A 127 -6.14 -0.49 -4.89
N GLN A 128 -6.58 -0.35 -6.15
CA GLN A 128 -6.98 -1.51 -6.96
C GLN A 128 -5.83 -2.50 -7.17
N LEU A 129 -4.63 -1.98 -7.44
CA LEU A 129 -3.42 -2.79 -7.59
C LEU A 129 -3.10 -3.51 -6.29
N MET A 130 -3.08 -2.77 -5.17
CA MET A 130 -2.82 -3.33 -3.84
C MET A 130 -3.80 -4.46 -3.50
N ASP A 131 -5.10 -4.23 -3.67
CA ASP A 131 -6.13 -5.21 -3.32
C ASP A 131 -6.03 -6.47 -4.19
N THR A 132 -5.73 -6.29 -5.48
CA THR A 132 -5.54 -7.42 -6.39
C THR A 132 -4.35 -8.26 -5.98
N ILE A 133 -3.18 -7.61 -5.77
CA ILE A 133 -1.94 -8.30 -5.43
C ILE A 133 -2.09 -8.99 -4.07
N HIS A 134 -2.70 -8.32 -3.09
CA HIS A 134 -3.01 -8.92 -1.79
C HIS A 134 -3.91 -10.15 -1.93
N SER A 135 -4.99 -10.06 -2.72
CA SER A 135 -5.89 -11.19 -2.99
C SER A 135 -5.17 -12.36 -3.64
N CYS A 136 -4.36 -12.11 -4.68
CA CYS A 136 -3.54 -13.15 -5.33
C CYS A 136 -2.59 -13.84 -4.35
N LEU A 137 -1.90 -13.05 -3.51
CA LEU A 137 -0.91 -13.53 -2.55
C LEU A 137 -1.52 -14.30 -1.36
N SER A 138 -2.76 -13.95 -0.98
CA SER A 138 -3.46 -14.60 0.13
C SER A 138 -4.30 -15.81 -0.30
N ALA A 139 -4.54 -15.99 -1.60
CA ALA A 139 -5.28 -17.13 -2.13
C ALA A 139 -4.46 -18.43 -2.15
N ASP A 140 -3.14 -18.35 -2.11
CA ASP A 140 -2.25 -19.52 -2.13
C ASP A 140 -1.72 -19.83 -0.73
N VAL A 141 -2.27 -20.89 -0.12
CA VAL A 141 -1.88 -21.37 1.21
C VAL A 141 -0.94 -22.56 1.01
N GLY A 142 0.31 -22.41 1.42
CA GLY A 142 1.30 -23.48 1.39
C GLY A 142 0.93 -24.64 2.35
N SER A 143 1.64 -25.76 2.22
CA SER A 143 1.47 -26.95 3.06
C SER A 143 1.57 -26.68 4.56
N ASP A 144 2.30 -25.63 4.93
CA ASP A 144 2.60 -25.23 6.30
C ASP A 144 1.50 -24.33 6.90
N GLY A 145 0.43 -24.08 6.13
CA GLY A 145 -0.72 -23.26 6.52
C GLY A 145 -0.50 -21.75 6.43
N ARG A 146 0.69 -21.31 5.98
CA ARG A 146 1.02 -19.91 5.71
C ARG A 146 0.79 -19.56 4.25
N THR A 147 0.39 -18.32 3.99
CA THR A 147 0.29 -17.80 2.61
C THR A 147 1.61 -17.19 2.16
N LEU A 148 1.82 -17.10 0.85
CA LEU A 148 2.99 -16.44 0.27
C LEU A 148 3.15 -14.98 0.75
N LEU A 149 2.02 -14.32 1.04
CA LEU A 149 2.00 -13.00 1.65
C LEU A 149 2.69 -12.98 3.02
N GLU A 150 2.49 -14.01 3.85
CA GLU A 150 3.03 -14.05 5.21
C GLU A 150 4.54 -14.26 5.23
N ASP A 151 5.05 -15.06 4.30
CA ASP A 151 6.45 -15.46 4.29
C ASP A 151 7.34 -14.44 3.57
N LEU A 152 6.87 -13.83 2.48
CA LEU A 152 7.67 -12.92 1.65
C LEU A 152 7.38 -11.43 1.89
N TYR A 153 6.15 -11.09 2.29
CA TYR A 153 5.65 -9.70 2.32
C TYR A 153 4.95 -9.35 3.65
N PRO A 154 5.66 -9.45 4.79
CA PRO A 154 5.05 -9.35 6.11
C PRO A 154 4.49 -7.96 6.42
N ASN A 155 5.11 -6.87 5.93
CA ASN A 155 4.61 -5.53 6.19
C ASN A 155 3.33 -5.25 5.40
N PHE A 156 3.26 -5.77 4.17
CA PHE A 156 2.09 -5.64 3.33
C PHE A 156 0.88 -6.34 3.95
N ARG A 157 1.05 -7.56 4.47
CA ARG A 157 0.04 -8.24 5.29
C ARG A 157 -0.39 -7.41 6.50
N LEU A 158 0.57 -7.01 7.33
CA LEU A 158 0.30 -6.29 8.57
C LEU A 158 -0.43 -4.96 8.32
N LEU A 159 -0.18 -4.32 7.18
CA LEU A 159 -0.86 -3.10 6.78
C LEU A 159 -2.37 -3.32 6.60
N TYR A 160 -2.76 -4.39 5.89
CA TYR A 160 -4.16 -4.75 5.66
C TYR A 160 -4.88 -5.13 6.95
N GLU A 161 -4.22 -5.93 7.81
CA GLU A 161 -4.77 -6.34 9.11
C GLU A 161 -4.98 -5.14 10.04
N LYS A 162 -3.98 -4.26 10.14
CA LYS A 162 -3.99 -3.14 11.10
C LYS A 162 -4.94 -2.02 10.71
N ASN A 163 -5.00 -1.69 9.41
CA ASN A 163 -5.80 -0.56 8.96
C ASN A 163 -7.22 -0.97 8.60
N LYS A 164 -7.56 -2.27 8.62
CA LYS A 164 -8.80 -2.82 8.09
C LYS A 164 -9.11 -2.11 6.77
N ILE A 165 -8.19 -2.21 5.82
CA ILE A 165 -8.36 -1.66 4.47
C ILE A 165 -9.48 -2.46 3.85
N ALA A 166 -10.70 -2.10 4.22
CA ALA A 166 -11.89 -2.89 4.05
C ALA A 166 -12.95 -1.94 3.54
N THR A 167 -13.02 -1.86 2.21
CA THR A 167 -14.21 -1.51 1.43
C THR A 167 -14.73 -0.07 1.45
N ASP A 168 -14.26 0.83 2.31
CA ASP A 168 -14.78 2.21 2.41
C ASP A 168 -13.85 3.29 1.82
N TRP A 169 -12.62 2.93 1.42
CA TRP A 169 -11.66 3.89 0.86
C TRP A 169 -11.81 3.95 -0.67
N ASN A 170 -12.03 5.15 -1.20
CA ASN A 170 -12.12 5.36 -2.64
C ASN A 170 -10.74 5.21 -3.30
N CYS A 171 -10.60 4.21 -4.17
CA CYS A 171 -9.44 4.07 -5.05
C CYS A 171 -9.78 4.40 -6.50
N ARG A 172 -8.77 4.83 -7.25
CA ARG A 172 -8.83 4.99 -8.69
C ARG A 172 -8.87 3.60 -9.33
N ARG A 173 -9.78 3.42 -10.28
CA ARG A 173 -9.88 2.20 -11.07
C ARG A 173 -9.08 2.34 -12.36
N TYR A 174 -8.13 1.45 -12.55
CA TYR A 174 -7.34 1.30 -13.77
C TYR A 174 -7.95 0.28 -14.73
N VAL A 175 -8.54 -0.79 -14.18
CA VAL A 175 -9.07 -1.91 -14.97
C VAL A 175 -10.49 -2.24 -14.50
N TYR A 176 -11.37 -2.62 -15.42
CA TYR A 176 -12.70 -3.14 -15.09
C TYR A 176 -12.72 -4.65 -15.27
N TYR A 177 -13.55 -5.34 -14.48
CA TYR A 177 -13.89 -6.73 -14.77
C TYR A 177 -14.49 -6.77 -16.20
N GLY A 178 -13.92 -7.64 -17.03
CA GLY A 178 -14.27 -7.78 -18.45
C GLY A 178 -15.62 -8.43 -18.67
#